data_AF-A0A4S8KPR1-F1
#
_entry.id   AF-A0A4S8KPR1-F1
#
_cell.length_a   1.000
_cell.length_b   1.000
_cell.length_c   1.000
_cell.angle_alpha   90.00
_cell.angle_beta   90.00
_cell.angle_gamma   90.00
#
_symmetry.space_group_name_H-M   'P 1'
#
loop_
_entity.id
_entity.type
_entity.pdbx_description
1 polymer ?
#
loop_
_entity_poly.entity_id
_entity_poly.type
_entity_poly.pdbx_seq_one_letter_code
_entity_poly.pdbx_strand_id
1 'polypeptide(L)'
;MSDDEDYYENGVLVKDKYLTKAPTYRSSEFTKLIMTIDGLPDPSPSGQSNERIRGELKEQDIRKVKAFGDRARRWMVRDDWLKEHPQFDCEAYVIDNGPAWGEDTDPVKEEQKRRAVKDEKKAKKRKSEAMIDSDDEGREKKRNKGKG
;
A
#
# COMPACT_ATOMS: atom_id res chain seq x y z
N MET A 1 7.70 -1.18 -10.70
CA MET A 1 7.76 -0.71 -12.10
C MET A 1 7.03 0.61 -12.12
N SER A 2 7.70 1.70 -12.54
CA SER A 2 7.07 3.00 -12.70
C SER A 2 5.97 2.92 -13.75
N ASP A 3 4.95 3.75 -13.61
CA ASP A 3 3.83 3.87 -14.56
C ASP A 3 4.17 4.85 -15.71
N ASP A 4 5.46 5.08 -15.94
CA ASP A 4 5.93 6.03 -16.95
C ASP A 4 5.83 5.37 -18.33
N GLU A 5 5.22 6.09 -19.26
CA GLU A 5 5.07 5.67 -20.65
C GLU A 5 6.23 6.22 -21.49
N ASP A 6 6.54 5.52 -22.59
CA ASP A 6 7.54 5.94 -23.56
C ASP A 6 7.12 7.27 -24.23
N TYR A 7 8.03 8.24 -24.31
CA TYR A 7 7.76 9.50 -24.99
C TYR A 7 8.04 9.38 -26.49
N TYR A 8 7.02 9.66 -27.31
CA TYR A 8 7.12 9.69 -28.77
C TYR A 8 7.02 11.13 -29.28
N GLU A 9 8.01 11.54 -30.07
CA GLU A 9 7.99 12.83 -30.78
C GLU A 9 7.92 12.55 -32.28
N ASN A 10 6.84 13.00 -32.94
CA ASN A 10 6.60 12.75 -34.37
C ASN A 10 6.67 11.27 -34.79
N GLY A 11 6.26 10.35 -33.90
CA GLY A 11 6.31 8.90 -34.15
C GLY A 11 7.67 8.24 -33.90
N VAL A 12 8.67 9.01 -33.43
CA VAL A 12 9.99 8.49 -33.04
C VAL A 12 10.08 8.44 -31.52
N LEU A 13 10.50 7.29 -30.99
CA LEU A 13 10.75 7.09 -29.56
C LEU A 13 11.96 7.92 -29.11
N VAL A 14 11.78 8.79 -28.12
CA VAL A 14 12.87 9.53 -27.49
C VAL A 14 13.27 8.83 -26.19
N LYS A 15 14.42 8.17 -26.20
CA LYS A 15 14.86 7.30 -25.09
C LYS A 15 15.20 8.04 -23.80
N ASP A 16 15.50 9.33 -23.89
CA ASP A 16 15.90 10.15 -22.75
C ASP A 16 14.70 10.87 -22.11
N LYS A 17 13.48 10.64 -22.63
CA LYS A 17 12.25 11.28 -22.17
C LYS A 17 11.19 10.24 -21.83
N TYR A 18 10.55 10.45 -20.69
CA TYR A 18 9.43 9.61 -20.24
C TYR A 18 8.19 10.45 -20.03
N LEU A 19 7.04 9.91 -20.44
CA LEU A 19 5.74 10.52 -20.23
C LEU A 19 5.16 10.04 -18.90
N THR A 20 5.17 10.89 -17.89
CA THR A 20 4.54 10.62 -16.60
C THR A 20 3.10 11.10 -16.62
N LYS A 21 2.15 10.16 -16.49
CA LYS A 21 0.72 10.47 -16.34
C LYS A 21 0.31 10.39 -14.87
N ALA A 22 -0.24 11.48 -14.34
CA ALA A 22 -0.75 11.47 -12.98
C ALA A 22 -2.13 10.79 -12.95
N PRO A 23 -2.45 9.99 -11.91
CA PRO A 23 -3.75 9.38 -11.78
C PRO A 23 -4.79 10.41 -11.34
N THR A 24 -6.04 10.22 -11.76
CA THR A 24 -7.18 11.12 -11.48
C THR A 24 -7.47 11.32 -10.00
N TYR A 25 -7.24 10.29 -9.18
CA TYR A 25 -7.47 10.35 -7.73
C TYR A 25 -6.45 11.23 -6.99
N ARG A 26 -5.34 11.63 -7.62
CA ARG A 26 -4.22 12.31 -6.96
C ARG A 26 -4.63 13.70 -6.46
N SER A 27 -4.32 14.00 -5.20
CA SER A 27 -4.60 15.32 -4.62
C SER A 27 -3.79 16.43 -5.30
N SER A 28 -4.29 17.66 -5.22
CA SER A 28 -3.60 18.84 -5.74
C SER A 28 -2.31 19.11 -4.95
N GLU A 29 -2.30 18.89 -3.64
CA GLU A 29 -1.12 19.03 -2.78
C GLU A 29 -0.02 18.06 -3.16
N PHE A 30 -0.36 16.78 -3.35
CA PHE A 30 0.63 15.79 -3.76
C PHE A 30 1.15 16.05 -5.17
N THR A 31 0.28 16.51 -6.06
CA THR A 31 0.68 16.93 -7.40
C THR A 31 1.68 18.09 -7.35
N LYS A 32 1.42 19.12 -6.52
CA LYS A 32 2.31 20.27 -6.31
C LYS A 32 3.66 19.83 -5.75
N LEU A 33 3.68 18.97 -4.73
CA LEU A 33 4.91 18.44 -4.15
C LEU A 33 5.80 17.79 -5.21
N ILE A 34 5.23 16.89 -6.03
CA ILE A 34 5.97 16.23 -7.11
C ILE A 34 6.46 17.26 -8.14
N MET A 35 5.65 18.25 -8.50
CA MET A 35 6.09 19.32 -9.42
C MET A 35 7.27 20.11 -8.86
N THR A 36 7.26 20.41 -7.56
CA THR A 36 8.37 21.12 -6.92
C THR A 36 9.63 20.28 -6.96
N ILE A 37 9.54 18.98 -6.63
CA ILE A 37 10.67 18.05 -6.63
C ILE A 37 11.24 17.87 -8.04
N ASP A 38 10.40 17.58 -9.03
CA ASP A 38 10.84 17.37 -10.41
C ASP A 38 11.39 18.66 -11.05
N GLY A 39 10.95 19.83 -10.57
CA GLY A 39 11.44 21.13 -11.04
C GLY A 39 12.75 21.59 -10.41
N LEU A 40 13.26 20.89 -9.39
CA LEU A 40 14.56 21.20 -8.77
C LEU A 40 15.67 20.56 -9.62
N PRO A 41 16.51 21.35 -10.30
CA PRO A 41 17.65 20.80 -11.03
C PRO A 41 18.64 20.17 -10.04
N ASP A 42 19.13 18.98 -10.39
CA ASP A 42 20.17 18.31 -9.61
C ASP A 42 21.45 19.16 -9.62
N PRO A 43 22.01 19.56 -8.45
CA PRO A 43 23.26 20.31 -8.39
C PRO A 43 24.48 19.54 -8.92
N SER A 44 24.40 18.21 -9.04
CA SER A 44 25.45 17.36 -9.58
C SER A 44 24.86 16.34 -10.57
N PRO A 45 24.41 16.79 -11.75
CA PRO A 45 23.66 15.96 -12.68
C PRO A 45 24.51 14.77 -13.13
N SER A 46 24.05 13.56 -12.82
CA SER A 46 24.58 12.37 -13.48
C SER A 46 24.17 12.43 -14.97
N GLY A 47 25.07 12.02 -15.87
CA GLY A 47 24.78 11.96 -17.32
C GLY A 47 23.70 10.94 -17.72
N GLN A 48 22.95 10.40 -16.75
CA GLN A 48 21.86 9.45 -16.92
C GLN A 48 20.52 10.00 -16.40
N SER A 49 20.42 11.32 -16.22
CA SER A 49 19.15 11.95 -15.86
C SER A 49 18.19 11.93 -17.05
N ASN A 50 17.11 11.16 -16.92
CA ASN A 50 16.05 11.12 -17.93
C ASN A 50 15.01 12.20 -17.60
N GLU A 51 14.64 12.99 -18.61
CA GLU A 51 13.66 14.06 -18.48
C GLU A 51 12.24 13.48 -18.41
N ARG A 52 11.44 13.91 -17.43
CA ARG A 52 10.05 13.48 -17.28
C ARG A 52 9.11 14.55 -17.82
N ILE A 53 8.41 14.23 -18.90
CA ILE A 53 7.37 15.07 -19.50
C ILE A 53 6.03 14.68 -18.90
N ARG A 54 5.23 15.67 -18.52
CA ARG A 54 3.88 15.41 -18.00
C ARG A 54 2.87 15.16 -19.11
N GLY A 55 2.17 14.04 -18.98
CA GLY A 55 1.01 13.71 -19.80
C GLY A 55 -0.31 14.07 -19.14
N GLU A 56 -1.40 13.76 -19.84
CA GLU A 56 -2.76 13.90 -19.34
C GLU A 56 -3.03 13.02 -18.11
N LEU A 57 -4.07 13.38 -17.35
CA LEU A 57 -4.53 12.57 -16.24
C LEU A 57 -4.99 11.21 -16.75
N LYS A 58 -4.51 10.15 -16.11
CA LYS A 58 -4.88 8.77 -16.42
C LYS A 58 -5.92 8.30 -15.43
N GLU A 59 -7.03 7.76 -15.93
CA GLU A 59 -7.98 7.08 -15.07
C GLU A 59 -7.36 5.76 -14.61
N GLN A 60 -7.09 5.67 -13.31
CA GLN A 60 -6.38 4.56 -12.72
C GLN A 60 -6.80 4.38 -11.26
N ASP A 61 -7.09 3.14 -10.89
CA ASP A 61 -7.44 2.77 -9.52
C ASP A 61 -6.23 2.79 -8.58
N ILE A 62 -6.52 3.00 -7.29
CA ILE A 62 -5.51 2.90 -6.23
C ILE A 62 -5.04 1.44 -6.14
N ARG A 63 -3.73 1.24 -6.30
CA ARG A 63 -3.14 -0.10 -6.17
C ARG A 63 -3.18 -0.55 -4.71
N LYS A 64 -3.63 -1.79 -4.50
CA LYS A 64 -3.59 -2.43 -3.18
C LYS A 64 -2.15 -2.83 -2.84
N VAL A 65 -1.60 -2.29 -1.76
CA VAL A 65 -0.23 -2.60 -1.32
C VAL A 65 -0.22 -3.28 0.05
N LYS A 66 0.58 -4.35 0.16
CA LYS A 66 0.67 -5.14 1.40
C LYS A 66 1.43 -4.36 2.49
N ALA A 67 2.56 -3.75 2.14
CA ALA A 67 3.40 -2.98 3.05
C ALA A 67 2.71 -1.69 3.48
N PHE A 68 2.82 -1.34 4.76
CA PHE A 68 2.19 -0.13 5.33
C PHE A 68 2.82 1.16 4.78
N GLY A 69 4.15 1.20 4.63
CA GLY A 69 4.88 2.37 4.14
C GLY A 69 4.57 2.75 2.69
N ASP A 70 4.15 1.78 1.88
CA ASP A 70 3.89 1.96 0.45
C ASP A 70 2.42 2.24 0.13
N ARG A 71 1.52 2.27 1.14
CA ARG A 71 0.11 2.60 0.92
C ARG A 71 -0.06 4.11 0.74
N ALA A 72 -1.07 4.48 -0.05
CA ALA A 72 -1.41 5.89 -0.22
C ALA A 72 -1.88 6.48 1.12
N ARG A 73 -1.45 7.71 1.41
CA ARG A 73 -1.93 8.49 2.56
C ARG A 73 -3.17 9.29 2.17
N ARG A 74 -4.02 9.62 3.13
CA ARG A 74 -5.23 10.42 2.88
C ARG A 74 -4.93 11.73 2.15
N TRP A 75 -3.87 12.44 2.55
CA TRP A 75 -3.47 13.69 1.88
C TRP A 75 -3.03 13.51 0.42
N MET A 76 -2.67 12.30 -0.01
CA MET A 76 -2.26 12.01 -1.39
C MET A 76 -3.45 11.81 -2.35
N VAL A 77 -4.65 11.62 -1.81
CA VAL A 77 -5.88 11.32 -2.56
C VAL A 77 -6.87 12.46 -2.39
N ARG A 78 -7.64 12.77 -3.44
CA ARG A 78 -8.68 13.79 -3.35
C ARG A 78 -9.91 13.24 -2.61
N ASP A 79 -10.48 14.05 -1.72
CA ASP A 79 -11.65 13.67 -0.93
C ASP A 79 -12.93 13.51 -1.78
N ASP A 80 -13.06 14.26 -2.87
CA ASP A 80 -14.20 14.14 -3.79
C ASP A 80 -14.20 12.80 -4.53
N TRP A 81 -13.05 12.42 -5.09
CA TRP A 81 -12.87 11.11 -5.74
C TRP A 81 -13.13 9.97 -4.76
N LEU A 82 -12.65 10.10 -3.52
CA LEU A 82 -12.76 9.04 -2.53
C LEU A 82 -14.19 8.88 -1.99
N LYS A 83 -15.02 9.94 -2.02
CA LYS A 83 -16.47 9.86 -1.78
C LYS A 83 -17.21 9.13 -2.90
N GLU A 84 -16.78 9.28 -4.14
CA GLU A 84 -17.34 8.58 -5.30
C GLU A 84 -16.91 7.11 -5.34
N HIS A 85 -15.75 6.79 -4.79
CA HIS A 85 -15.20 5.43 -4.74
C HIS A 85 -14.90 4.93 -3.30
N PRO A 86 -15.93 4.76 -2.46
CA PRO A 86 -15.77 4.40 -1.05
C PRO A 86 -15.11 3.02 -0.82
N GLN A 87 -15.08 2.14 -1.83
CA GLN A 87 -14.36 0.87 -1.76
C GLN A 87 -12.85 1.03 -1.52
N PHE A 88 -12.28 2.18 -1.89
CA PHE A 88 -10.88 2.50 -1.64
C PHE A 88 -10.66 3.24 -0.31
N ASP A 89 -11.73 3.65 0.38
CA ASP A 89 -11.68 4.22 1.73
C ASP A 89 -11.52 3.12 2.79
N CYS A 90 -10.49 2.31 2.67
CA CYS A 90 -10.13 1.36 3.69
C CYS A 90 -8.63 1.25 3.82
N GLU A 91 -8.18 0.84 5.01
CA GLU A 91 -6.76 0.75 5.36
C GLU A 91 -5.91 -0.10 4.39
N ALA A 92 -6.55 -0.97 3.59
CA ALA A 92 -5.89 -1.77 2.57
C ALA A 92 -5.42 -0.96 1.34
N TYR A 93 -5.99 0.21 1.10
CA TYR A 93 -5.69 1.10 -0.04
C TYR A 93 -5.20 2.46 0.43
N VAL A 94 -5.94 3.09 1.34
CA VAL A 94 -5.64 4.43 1.87
C VAL A 94 -5.49 4.35 3.38
N ILE A 95 -4.42 4.93 3.90
CA ILE A 95 -4.17 5.04 5.33
C ILE A 95 -4.31 6.49 5.74
N ASP A 96 -4.82 6.72 6.94
CA ASP A 96 -4.79 8.02 7.55
C ASP A 96 -3.35 8.56 7.67
N ASN A 97 -3.29 9.88 7.79
CA ASN A 97 -2.04 10.58 7.96
C ASN A 97 -1.47 10.20 9.33
N GLY A 98 -0.19 9.83 9.34
CA GLY A 98 0.50 9.57 10.59
C GLY A 98 0.72 10.87 11.39
N PRO A 99 1.23 10.75 12.62
CA PRO A 99 1.68 11.88 13.42
C PRO A 99 2.60 12.79 12.60
N ALA A 100 2.49 14.10 12.81
CA ALA A 100 3.39 15.06 12.18
C ALA A 100 4.84 14.81 12.64
N TRP A 101 5.80 15.13 11.77
CA TRP A 101 7.22 15.08 12.14
C TRP A 101 7.47 15.94 13.39
N GLY A 102 7.98 15.32 14.46
CA GLY A 102 8.19 15.96 15.76
C GLY A 102 7.27 15.48 16.89
N GLU A 103 6.29 14.62 16.60
CA GLU A 103 5.50 13.94 17.63
C GLU A 103 6.15 12.62 18.05
N ASP A 104 6.10 12.31 19.36
CA ASP A 104 6.84 11.23 20.04
C ASP A 104 6.38 9.79 19.64
N THR A 105 5.41 9.70 18.74
CA THR A 105 4.78 8.42 18.33
C THR A 105 5.34 7.96 16.99
N ASP A 106 6.40 7.15 17.05
CA ASP A 106 7.00 6.51 15.87
C ASP A 106 6.02 5.53 15.20
N PRO A 107 5.63 5.75 13.93
CA PRO A 107 4.65 4.93 13.21
C PRO A 107 5.10 3.46 13.03
N VAL A 108 6.40 3.16 13.15
CA VAL A 108 6.91 1.78 13.11
C VAL A 108 6.39 0.94 14.28
N LYS A 109 6.16 1.56 15.44
CA LYS A 109 5.70 0.85 16.65
C LYS A 109 4.25 0.36 16.52
N GLU A 110 3.42 0.99 15.69
CA GLU A 110 2.02 0.57 15.50
C GLU A 110 1.89 -0.67 14.61
N GLU A 111 2.71 -0.78 13.56
CA GLU A 111 2.69 -1.96 12.70
C GLU A 111 3.17 -3.21 13.45
N GLN A 112 4.19 -3.07 14.30
CA GLN A 112 4.66 -4.14 15.18
C GLN A 112 3.58 -4.61 16.16
N LYS A 113 2.83 -3.67 16.77
CA LYS A 113 1.68 -3.99 17.64
C LYS A 113 0.59 -4.76 16.89
N ARG A 114 0.22 -4.33 15.67
CA ARG A 114 -0.80 -5.02 14.85
C ARG A 114 -0.34 -6.42 14.42
N ARG A 115 0.95 -6.61 14.10
CA ARG A 115 1.51 -7.93 13.80
C ARG A 115 1.47 -8.85 15.03
N ALA A 116 1.87 -8.34 16.19
CA ALA A 116 1.81 -9.09 17.45
C ALA A 116 0.38 -9.56 17.78
N VAL A 117 -0.63 -8.69 17.62
CA VAL A 117 -2.04 -9.05 17.83
C VAL A 117 -2.52 -10.11 16.82
N LYS A 118 -2.08 -10.04 15.55
CA LYS A 118 -2.39 -11.07 14.54
C LYS A 118 -1.76 -12.41 14.89
N ASP A 119 -0.52 -12.41 15.36
CA ASP A 119 0.18 -13.64 15.74
C ASP A 119 -0.41 -14.25 17.00
N GLU A 120 -0.85 -13.43 17.96
CA GLU A 120 -1.55 -13.89 19.15
C GLU A 120 -2.93 -14.50 18.80
N LYS A 121 -3.68 -13.88 17.87
CA LYS A 121 -4.93 -14.47 17.35
C LYS A 121 -4.68 -15.80 16.64
N LYS A 122 -3.63 -15.91 15.83
CA LYS A 122 -3.26 -17.17 15.16
C LYS A 122 -2.84 -18.24 16.18
N ALA A 123 -2.10 -17.86 17.22
CA ALA A 123 -1.69 -18.78 18.28
C ALA A 123 -2.88 -19.28 19.08
N LYS A 124 -3.85 -18.42 19.42
CA LYS A 124 -5.10 -18.81 20.08
C LYS A 124 -5.93 -19.77 19.22
N LYS A 125 -6.04 -19.50 17.91
CA LYS A 125 -6.75 -20.38 16.97
C LYS A 125 -6.12 -21.78 16.89
N ARG A 126 -4.79 -21.86 16.80
CA ARG A 126 -4.06 -23.14 16.79
C ARG A 126 -4.23 -23.94 18.09
N LYS A 127 -4.27 -23.25 19.24
CA LYS A 127 -4.52 -23.90 20.54
C LYS A 127 -5.95 -24.43 20.66
N SER A 128 -6.95 -23.70 20.17
CA SER A 128 -8.34 -24.18 20.17
C SER A 128 -8.54 -25.36 19.22
N GLU A 129 -7.91 -25.35 18.04
CA GLU A 129 -7.99 -26.47 17.08
C GLU A 129 -7.31 -27.74 17.64
N ALA A 130 -6.17 -27.61 18.33
CA ALA A 130 -5.49 -28.73 18.98
C ALA A 130 -6.28 -29.33 20.17
N MET A 131 -7.06 -28.52 20.90
CA MET A 131 -7.93 -29.02 21.97
C MET A 131 -9.13 -29.81 21.41
N ILE A 132 -9.71 -29.36 20.29
CA ILE A 132 -10.83 -30.05 19.64
C ILE A 132 -10.40 -31.43 19.12
N ASP A 133 -9.20 -31.55 18.55
CA ASP A 133 -8.65 -32.84 18.10
C ASP A 133 -8.39 -33.80 19.28
N SER A 134 -7.94 -33.27 20.43
CA SER A 134 -7.67 -34.09 21.62
C SER A 134 -8.93 -34.63 22.31
N ASP A 135 -10.06 -33.94 22.18
CA ASP A 135 -11.35 -34.39 22.70
C ASP A 135 -11.99 -35.49 21.84
N ASP A 136 -11.68 -35.55 20.54
CA ASP A 136 -12.18 -36.57 19.62
C ASP A 136 -11.46 -37.93 19.83
N GLU A 137 -10.13 -37.92 19.99
CA GLU A 137 -9.36 -39.14 20.32
C GLU A 137 -9.74 -39.75 21.70
N GLY A 138 -10.13 -38.90 22.65
CA GLY A 138 -10.59 -39.33 23.98
C GLY A 138 -11.95 -40.02 23.97
N ARG A 139 -12.82 -39.65 23.02
CA ARG A 139 -14.16 -40.25 22.85
C ARG A 139 -14.11 -41.60 22.15
N GLU A 140 -13.17 -41.78 21.23
CA GLU A 140 -13.04 -43.02 20.45
C GLU A 140 -12.50 -44.19 21.31
N LYS A 141 -11.55 -43.92 22.23
CA LYS A 141 -11.01 -44.93 23.16
C LYS A 141 -12.03 -45.45 24.19
N LYS A 142 -13.03 -44.65 24.58
CA LYS A 142 -14.08 -45.07 25.53
C LYS A 142 -15.13 -46.00 24.91
N ARG A 143 -15.34 -45.98 23.58
CA ARG A 143 -16.33 -46.83 22.92
C ARG A 143 -15.88 -48.29 22.75
N ASN A 144 -14.57 -48.56 22.77
CA ASN A 144 -14.03 -49.90 22.53
C ASN A 144 -13.83 -50.77 23.78
N LYS A 145 -14.10 -50.26 24.99
CA LYS A 145 -13.87 -51.00 26.25
C LYS A 145 -15.10 -51.74 26.80
N GLY A 146 -16.22 -51.76 26.06
CA GLY A 146 -17.51 -52.32 26.49
C GLY A 146 -18.01 -53.55 25.73
N LYS A 147 -17.18 -54.18 24.89
CA LYS A 147 -17.49 -55.47 24.24
C LYS A 147 -16.43 -56.49 24.62
N GLY A 148 -16.61 -57.11 25.77
CA GLY A 148 -15.89 -58.29 26.24
C GLY A 148 -16.89 -59.21 26.89
#